data_AF-A0A8R7ULP5-F1
#
_entry.id   AF-A0A8R7ULP5-F1
#
_cell.length_a   1.000
_cell.length_b   1.000
_cell.length_c   1.000
_cell.angle_alpha   90.00
_cell.angle_beta   90.00
_cell.angle_gamma   90.00
#
_symmetry.space_group_name_H-M   'P 1'
#
loop_
_entity.id
_entity.type
_entity.pdbx_description
1 polymer ?
#
loop_
_entity_poly.entity_id
_entity_poly.type
_entity_poly.pdbx_seq_one_letter_code
_entity_poly.pdbx_strand_id
1 'polypeptide(L)'
;MQSQIVCHRCRRVLAYPSGAPSVCCAMCRAITAVPPPAPAVEMAQLICGGCRTLLMYTRNADTVRCSCCSTVNLVRPVNNIAHVNCGRCRTTLMYPHGAPSVKCAICDYITNITNTGVS
;
A
#
# COMPACT_ATOMS: atom_id res chain seq x y z
N MET A 1 -14.73 17.84 17.52
CA MET A 1 -13.28 17.87 17.84
C MET A 1 -12.79 19.28 17.52
N GLN A 2 -12.00 19.89 18.40
CA GLN A 2 -11.44 21.24 18.18
C GLN A 2 -9.94 21.11 17.93
N SER A 3 -9.45 21.82 16.92
CA SER A 3 -8.04 21.84 16.52
C SER A 3 -7.44 23.22 16.82
N GLN A 4 -6.11 23.29 16.87
CA GLN A 4 -5.38 24.52 17.14
C GLN A 4 -4.41 24.83 16.01
N ILE A 5 -4.26 26.12 15.70
CA ILE A 5 -3.28 26.61 14.72
C ILE A 5 -2.65 27.90 15.22
N VAL A 6 -1.38 28.12 14.90
CA VAL A 6 -0.66 29.35 15.25
C VAL A 6 -0.83 30.39 14.16
N CYS A 7 -1.30 31.59 14.52
CA CYS A 7 -1.43 32.70 13.59
C CYS A 7 -0.07 33.12 13.01
N HIS A 8 0.04 33.18 11.69
CA HIS A 8 1.29 33.54 10.99
C HIS A 8 1.73 35.01 11.16
N ARG A 9 0.88 35.87 11.73
CA ARG A 9 1.19 37.29 11.99
C ARG A 9 1.49 37.55 13.45
N CYS A 10 0.52 37.30 14.34
CA CYS A 10 0.63 37.65 15.75
C CYS A 10 1.04 36.46 16.65
N ARG A 11 1.38 35.30 16.08
CA ARG A 11 1.84 34.08 16.78
C ARG A 11 0.89 33.52 17.85
N ARG A 12 -0.35 34.01 17.94
CA ARG A 12 -1.36 33.48 18.87
C ARG A 12 -1.89 32.13 18.42
N VAL A 13 -2.20 31.27 19.39
CA VAL A 13 -2.91 30.02 19.18
C VAL A 13 -4.39 30.34 18.96
N LEU A 14 -4.93 29.85 17.84
CA LEU A 14 -6.33 30.00 17.46
C LEU A 14 -7.01 28.63 17.57
N ALA A 15 -8.08 28.55 18.35
CA ALA A 15 -8.94 27.37 18.35
C ALA A 15 -9.92 27.46 17.17
N TYR A 16 -10.10 26.34 16.47
CA TYR A 16 -11.01 26.26 15.33
C TYR A 16 -11.67 24.87 15.25
N PRO A 17 -12.87 24.76 14.65
CA PRO A 17 -13.50 23.47 14.43
C PRO A 17 -12.69 22.66 13.40
N SER A 18 -12.41 21.38 13.71
CA SER A 18 -11.68 20.49 12.81
C SER A 18 -12.38 20.43 11.43
N GLY A 19 -11.61 20.63 10.35
CA GLY A 19 -12.12 20.64 8.97
C GLY A 19 -12.29 22.03 8.34
N ALA A 20 -12.08 23.13 9.08
CA ALA A 20 -12.03 24.45 8.46
C ALA A 20 -10.79 24.61 7.55
N PRO A 21 -10.93 25.14 6.32
CA PRO A 21 -9.80 25.34 5.40
C PRO A 21 -8.89 26.50 5.82
N SER A 22 -9.42 27.44 6.60
CA SER A 22 -8.72 28.62 7.08
C SER A 22 -9.33 29.14 8.38
N VAL A 23 -8.52 29.89 9.14
CA VAL A 23 -8.91 30.46 10.43
C VAL A 23 -8.56 31.94 10.42
N CYS A 24 -9.55 32.80 10.68
CA CYS A 24 -9.35 34.23 10.85
C CYS A 24 -8.93 34.54 12.29
N CYS A 25 -7.81 35.24 12.47
CA CYS A 25 -7.39 35.69 13.78
C CYS A 25 -8.28 36.84 14.28
N ALA A 26 -8.96 36.66 15.41
CA ALA A 26 -9.83 37.69 16.01
C ALA A 26 -9.10 39.00 16.37
N MET A 27 -7.78 38.99 16.50
CA MET A 27 -7.00 40.17 16.89
C MET A 27 -6.41 40.96 15.73
N CYS A 28 -5.63 40.29 14.87
CA CYS A 28 -4.93 40.95 13.78
C CYS A 28 -5.66 40.80 12.44
N ARG A 29 -6.82 40.13 12.43
CA ARG A 29 -7.66 39.84 11.25
C ARG A 29 -6.93 39.07 10.13
N ALA A 30 -5.76 38.51 10.43
CA ALA A 30 -4.99 37.73 9.49
C ALA A 30 -5.63 36.35 9.27
N ILE A 31 -5.72 35.94 8.01
CA ILE A 31 -6.26 34.63 7.61
C ILE A 31 -5.10 33.63 7.60
N THR A 32 -5.16 32.64 8.47
CA THR A 32 -4.19 31.54 8.51
C THR A 32 -4.80 30.33 7.82
N ALA A 33 -4.22 29.90 6.71
CA ALA A 33 -4.65 28.67 6.04
C ALA A 33 -4.30 27.45 6.90
N VAL A 34 -5.24 26.51 7.02
CA VAL A 34 -4.98 25.23 7.68
C VAL A 34 -4.21 24.36 6.68
N PRO A 35 -3.04 23.81 7.05
CA PRO A 35 -2.34 22.87 6.18
C PRO A 35 -3.26 21.70 5.86
N PRO A 36 -3.31 21.25 4.59
CA PRO A 36 -4.06 20.04 4.27
C PRO A 36 -3.54 18.91 5.16
N PRO A 37 -4.43 18.03 5.67
CA PRO A 37 -3.99 16.84 6.39
C PRO A 37 -2.99 16.12 5.48
N ALA A 38 -1.83 15.76 6.04
CA ALA A 38 -0.82 15.03 5.30
C ALA A 38 -1.51 13.83 4.62
N PRO A 39 -1.20 13.54 3.34
CA PRO A 39 -1.79 12.39 2.67
C PRO A 39 -1.60 11.19 3.58
N ALA A 40 -2.69 10.47 3.86
CA ALA A 40 -2.62 9.26 4.67
C ALA A 40 -1.69 8.29 3.93
N VAL A 41 -0.42 8.26 4.34
CA VAL A 41 0.57 7.35 3.80
C VAL A 41 0.15 5.97 4.25
N GLU A 42 -0.50 5.23 3.36
CA GLU A 42 -0.99 3.91 3.67
C GLU A 42 0.23 2.98 3.83
N MET A 43 0.49 2.59 5.08
CA MET A 43 1.59 1.70 5.41
C MET A 43 1.16 0.25 5.24
N ALA A 44 2.05 -0.57 4.72
CA ALA A 44 1.89 -2.00 4.60
C ALA A 44 3.06 -2.74 5.30
N GLN A 45 2.87 -4.04 5.49
CA GLN A 45 3.80 -4.92 6.19
C GLN A 45 4.41 -5.94 5.23
N LEU A 46 5.70 -6.23 5.42
CA LEU A 46 6.45 -7.24 4.68
C LEU A 46 7.41 -7.96 5.62
N ILE A 47 7.52 -9.28 5.50
CA ILE A 47 8.54 -10.05 6.22
C ILE A 47 9.81 -10.09 5.36
N CYS A 48 10.95 -9.71 5.93
CA CYS A 48 12.23 -9.75 5.23
C CYS A 48 12.65 -11.21 4.92
N GLY A 49 12.99 -11.52 3.67
CA GLY A 49 13.46 -12.85 3.26
C GLY A 49 14.83 -13.24 3.82
N GLY A 50 15.67 -12.26 4.21
CA GLY A 50 16.98 -12.50 4.82
C GLY A 50 16.94 -12.78 6.33
N CYS A 51 16.43 -11.83 7.11
CA CYS A 51 16.46 -11.89 8.58
C CYS A 51 15.09 -12.17 9.24
N ARG A 52 14.03 -12.36 8.45
CA ARG A 52 12.64 -12.54 8.92
C ARG A 52 12.07 -11.39 9.76
N THR A 53 12.73 -10.23 9.82
CA THR A 53 12.19 -9.04 10.46
C THR A 53 10.96 -8.52 9.74
N LEU A 54 9.93 -8.14 10.50
CA LEU A 54 8.75 -7.43 9.99
C LEU A 54 9.11 -5.98 9.65
N LEU A 55 8.92 -5.61 8.39
CA LEU A 55 9.21 -4.28 7.86
C LEU A 55 7.90 -3.54 7.59
N MET A 56 7.84 -2.30 8.04
CA MET A 56 6.81 -1.34 7.65
C MET A 56 7.30 -0.54 6.45
N TYR A 57 6.47 -0.42 5.43
CA TYR A 57 6.80 0.33 4.21
C TYR A 57 5.58 1.04 3.65
N THR A 58 5.79 2.01 2.75
CA THR A 58 4.69 2.71 2.06
C THR A 58 4.15 1.81 0.94
N ARG A 59 2.82 1.66 0.82
CA ARG A 59 2.19 0.76 -0.18
C ARG A 59 2.65 0.92 -1.63
N ASN A 60 3.28 2.04 -1.98
CA ASN A 60 3.72 2.37 -3.34
C ASN A 60 5.19 2.03 -3.61
N ALA A 61 5.87 1.29 -2.72
CA ALA A 61 7.24 0.86 -2.95
C ALA A 61 7.28 -0.51 -3.65
N ASP A 62 7.97 -0.61 -4.79
CA ASP A 62 8.22 -1.90 -5.48
C ASP A 62 9.25 -2.76 -4.73
N THR A 63 10.16 -2.11 -4.00
CA THR A 63 11.22 -2.78 -3.22
C THR A 63 11.42 -2.11 -1.88
N VAL A 64 11.74 -2.91 -0.86
CA VAL A 64 11.97 -2.47 0.51
C VAL A 64 13.30 -3.03 0.99
N ARG A 65 14.26 -2.14 1.23
CA ARG A 65 15.54 -2.51 1.83
C ARG A 65 15.35 -2.71 3.34
N CYS A 66 15.71 -3.89 3.83
CA CYS A 66 15.69 -4.19 5.25
C CYS A 66 16.73 -3.34 5.99
N SER A 67 16.32 -2.64 7.04
CA SER A 67 17.22 -1.88 7.92
C SER A 67 18.14 -2.79 8.75
N CYS A 68 17.71 -4.02 9.06
CA CYS A 68 18.48 -4.94 9.91
C CYS A 68 19.60 -5.67 9.16
N CYS A 69 19.37 -6.08 7.91
CA CYS A 69 20.32 -6.94 7.17
C CYS A 69 20.66 -6.42 5.76
N SER A 70 20.19 -5.22 5.40
CA SER A 70 20.37 -4.61 4.07
C SER A 70 19.81 -5.41 2.89
N THR A 71 19.14 -6.55 3.11
CA THR A 71 18.49 -7.32 2.05
C THR A 71 17.40 -6.49 1.38
N VAL A 72 17.46 -6.41 0.05
CA VAL A 72 16.39 -5.80 -0.75
C VAL A 72 15.28 -6.83 -0.94
N ASN A 73 14.11 -6.53 -0.39
CA ASN A 73 12.93 -7.38 -0.52
C ASN A 73 12.05 -6.83 -1.63
N LEU A 74 11.61 -7.69 -2.54
CA LEU A 74 10.63 -7.32 -3.55
C LEU A 74 9.25 -7.28 -2.90
N VAL A 75 8.55 -6.14 -3.00
CA VAL A 75 7.16 -6.03 -2.62
C VAL A 75 6.34 -6.61 -3.78
N ARG A 76 6.21 -7.93 -3.80
CA ARG A 76 5.20 -8.56 -4.65
C ARG A 76 3.87 -8.45 -3.92
N PRO A 77 2.77 -8.10 -4.60
CA PRO A 77 1.44 -8.24 -4.02
C PRO A 77 1.32 -9.68 -3.53
N VAL A 78 1.20 -9.86 -2.21
CA VAL A 78 1.19 -11.18 -1.53
C VAL A 78 -0.05 -12.01 -1.93
N ASN A 79 -0.90 -11.48 -2.81
CA ASN A 79 -2.18 -12.08 -3.16
C ASN A 79 -2.53 -12.00 -4.66
N ASN A 80 -1.53 -12.01 -5.55
CA ASN A 80 -1.83 -12.22 -6.97
C ASN A 80 -2.11 -13.71 -7.17
N ILE A 81 -3.34 -14.12 -6.87
CA ILE A 81 -3.88 -15.40 -7.30
C ILE A 81 -4.24 -15.23 -8.78
N ALA A 82 -3.58 -16.01 -9.62
CA ALA A 82 -3.90 -16.11 -11.03
C ALA A 82 -4.83 -17.30 -11.27
N HIS A 83 -5.54 -17.25 -12.39
CA HIS A 83 -6.46 -18.28 -12.80
C HIS A 83 -5.99 -18.88 -14.12
N VAL A 84 -6.03 -20.21 -14.23
CA VAL A 84 -5.76 -20.92 -15.48
C VAL A 84 -6.80 -22.01 -15.68
N ASN A 85 -7.25 -22.21 -16.90
CA ASN A 85 -8.11 -23.34 -17.23
C ASN A 85 -7.26 -24.58 -17.50
N CYS A 86 -7.61 -25.70 -16.88
CA CYS A 86 -6.95 -26.98 -17.12
C CYS A 86 -7.06 -27.37 -18.59
N GLY A 87 -5.94 -27.69 -19.24
CA GLY A 87 -5.92 -28.08 -20.67
C GLY A 87 -6.70 -29.36 -21.01
N ARG A 88 -7.10 -30.16 -20.02
CA ARG A 88 -7.86 -31.41 -20.21
C ARG A 88 -9.33 -31.27 -19.81
N CYS A 89 -9.60 -30.98 -18.54
CA CYS A 89 -10.98 -30.94 -18.02
C CYS A 89 -11.61 -29.53 -18.02
N ARG A 90 -10.88 -28.51 -18.49
CA ARG A 90 -11.30 -27.09 -18.55
C ARG A 90 -11.68 -26.42 -17.23
N THR A 91 -11.55 -27.12 -16.11
CA THR A 91 -11.73 -26.52 -14.77
C THR A 91 -10.75 -25.37 -14.56
N THR A 92 -11.24 -24.26 -14.02
CA THR A 92 -10.42 -23.14 -13.58
C THR A 92 -9.69 -23.48 -12.28
N LEU A 93 -8.37 -23.35 -12.30
CA LEU A 93 -7.47 -23.58 -11.19
C LEU A 93 -6.94 -22.24 -10.69
N MET A 94 -6.91 -22.08 -9.37
CA MET A 94 -6.29 -20.94 -8.70
C MET A 94 -4.84 -21.28 -8.36
N TYR A 95 -3.91 -20.39 -8.69
CA TYR A 95 -2.49 -20.60 -8.41
C TYR A 95 -1.78 -19.29 -8.06
N PRO A 96 -0.70 -19.33 -7.27
CA PRO A 96 0.09 -18.14 -7.00
C PRO A 96 0.78 -17.66 -8.28
N HIS A 97 0.60 -16.38 -8.61
CA HIS A 97 1.18 -15.77 -9.80
C HIS A 97 2.70 -15.97 -9.84
N GLY A 98 3.21 -16.48 -10.95
CA GLY A 98 4.62 -16.85 -11.13
C GLY A 98 4.92 -18.35 -11.03
N ALA A 99 3.93 -19.21 -10.76
CA ALA A 99 4.12 -20.65 -10.93
C ALA A 99 4.32 -21.00 -12.42
N PRO A 100 5.36 -21.80 -12.78
CA PRO A 100 5.61 -22.19 -14.17
C PRO A 100 4.60 -23.22 -14.70
N SER A 101 3.95 -23.97 -13.79
CA SER A 101 2.94 -24.96 -14.12
C SER A 101 2.01 -25.19 -12.95
N VAL A 102 0.80 -25.68 -13.24
CA VAL A 102 -0.25 -25.96 -12.25
C VAL A 102 -0.81 -27.35 -12.49
N LYS A 103 -0.83 -28.19 -11.46
CA LYS A 103 -1.43 -29.53 -11.51
C LYS A 103 -2.92 -29.44 -11.20
N CYS A 104 -3.74 -30.03 -12.06
CA CYS A 104 -5.18 -30.10 -11.84
C CYS A 104 -5.53 -31.10 -10.73
N ALA A 105 -6.30 -30.66 -9.72
CA ALA A 105 -6.76 -31.53 -8.65
C ALA A 105 -7.85 -32.54 -9.07
N ILE A 106 -8.46 -32.35 -10.26
CA ILE A 106 -9.58 -33.18 -10.74
C ILE A 106 -9.11 -34.31 -11.66
N CYS A 107 -8.16 -34.02 -12.55
CA CYS A 107 -7.74 -34.96 -13.60
C CYS A 107 -6.23 -35.19 -13.67
N ASP A 108 -5.49 -34.71 -12.66
CA ASP A 108 -4.03 -34.77 -12.51
C ASP A 108 -3.20 -34.17 -13.64
N TYR A 109 -3.83 -33.58 -14.66
CA TYR A 109 -3.18 -32.97 -15.80
C TYR A 109 -2.40 -31.71 -15.39
N ILE A 110 -1.13 -31.62 -15.81
CA ILE A 110 -0.26 -30.47 -15.57
C ILE A 110 -0.44 -29.47 -16.71
N THR A 111 -0.88 -28.26 -16.37
CA THR A 111 -1.01 -27.15 -17.31
C THR A 111 0.20 -26.24 -17.16
N ASN A 112 1.00 -26.09 -18.21
CA ASN A 112 2.12 -25.16 -18.23
C ASN A 112 1.60 -23.74 -18.42
N ILE A 113 2.04 -22.83 -17.57
CA ILE A 113 1.71 -21.41 -17.67
C ILE A 113 2.66 -20.81 -18.70
N THR A 114 2.27 -20.82 -19.98
CA THR A 114 2.94 -19.98 -20.97
C THR A 114 2.56 -18.55 -20.65
N ASN A 115 3.54 -17.66 -20.49
CA ASN A 115 3.35 -16.23 -20.27
C ASN A 115 2.82 -15.54 -21.54
N THR A 116 1.81 -16.12 -22.16
CA THR A 116 1.06 -15.59 -23.30
C THR A 116 -0.16 -14.92 -22.72
N GLY A 117 0.02 -13.64 -22.39
CA GLY A 117 -1.06 -12.76 -21.99
C GLY A 117 -2.22 -12.82 -22.97
N VAL A 118 -3.42 -12.85 -22.42
CA VAL A 118 -4.70 -12.60 -23.08
C VAL A 118 -5.57 -12.05 -21.93
N SER A 119 -6.06 -10.82 -21.90
CA SER A 119 -6.04 -9.64 -22.78
C SER A 119 -6.40 -8.45 -21.90
#